data_AF-W7WG14-F1
#
_entry.id   AF-W7WG14-F1
#
_cell.length_a   1.000
_cell.length_b   1.000
_cell.length_c   1.000
_cell.angle_alpha   90.00
_cell.angle_beta   90.00
_cell.angle_gamma   90.00
#
_symmetry.space_group_name_H-M   'P 1'
#
loop_
_entity.id
_entity.type
_entity.pdbx_description
1 polymer ?
#
loop_
_entity_poly.entity_id
_entity_poly.type
_entity_poly.pdbx_seq_one_letter_code
_entity_poly.pdbx_strand_id
1 'polypeptide(L)'
;MIVGTSYPSDDNDQLKDAQRELYWQLVPRLFAAARAELLRAEEILEAQVVIAEEARAIESVDHRVLQDAHDIMAAAFRHGHDDGGQLRLLETEADRGERYRAAWLEWFETELGALAKLPRFVRSTVQAVVLANTELGYAAERDLGELLVSRYELRHWGFADGYAKRYRQRREA
;
A
#
# COMPACT_ATOMS: atom_id res chain seq x y z
N MET A 1 5.50 -8.13 -10.21
CA MET A 1 4.94 -9.34 -9.59
C MET A 1 4.00 -8.85 -8.53
N ILE A 2 2.73 -9.23 -8.59
CA ILE A 2 1.73 -8.85 -7.60
C ILE A 2 1.89 -9.81 -6.42
N VAL A 3 2.18 -9.29 -5.23
CA VAL A 3 2.34 -10.06 -3.99
C VAL A 3 3.39 -11.19 -4.13
N GLY A 4 4.66 -10.83 -4.04
CA GLY A 4 5.79 -11.77 -4.04
C GLY A 4 6.45 -11.96 -2.67
N THR A 5 7.37 -12.92 -2.58
CA THR A 5 8.22 -13.15 -1.40
C THR A 5 9.08 -11.92 -1.10
N SER A 6 8.94 -11.37 0.11
CA SER A 6 9.55 -10.08 0.49
C SER A 6 10.58 -10.17 1.63
N TYR A 7 10.60 -11.30 2.35
CA TYR A 7 11.49 -11.56 3.48
C TYR A 7 11.76 -13.07 3.63
N PRO A 8 12.80 -13.48 4.39
CA PRO A 8 13.00 -14.89 4.72
C PRO A 8 11.78 -15.46 5.46
N SER A 9 11.34 -16.67 5.08
CA SER A 9 10.14 -17.33 5.65
C SER A 9 8.80 -16.71 5.27
N ASP A 10 8.75 -15.83 4.26
CA ASP A 10 7.51 -15.35 3.65
C ASP A 10 6.88 -16.43 2.76
N ASP A 11 6.41 -17.52 3.38
CA ASP A 11 6.13 -18.81 2.72
C ASP A 11 4.63 -19.18 2.74
N ASN A 12 3.78 -18.38 3.40
CA ASN A 12 2.33 -18.62 3.49
C ASN A 12 1.61 -18.26 2.18
N ASP A 13 1.61 -19.19 1.23
CA ASP A 13 1.06 -18.97 -0.11
C ASP A 13 -0.46 -18.76 -0.11
N GLN A 14 -1.21 -19.38 0.82
CA GLN A 14 -2.65 -19.15 0.89
C GLN A 14 -2.98 -17.71 1.33
N LEU A 15 -2.19 -17.14 2.24
CA LEU A 15 -2.33 -15.74 2.61
C LEU A 15 -1.95 -14.81 1.44
N LYS A 16 -0.88 -15.13 0.69
CA LYS A 16 -0.53 -14.39 -0.53
C LYS A 16 -1.64 -14.47 -1.59
N ASP A 17 -2.27 -15.63 -1.73
CA ASP A 17 -3.37 -15.84 -2.66
C ASP A 17 -4.59 -14.97 -2.29
N ALA A 18 -4.96 -14.93 -1.00
CA ALA A 18 -6.00 -14.05 -0.50
C ALA A 18 -5.70 -12.56 -0.79
N GLN A 19 -4.45 -12.13 -0.60
CA GLN A 19 -4.03 -10.77 -0.92
C GLN A 19 -4.05 -10.49 -2.44
N ARG A 20 -3.64 -11.45 -3.27
CA ARG A 20 -3.64 -11.34 -4.73
C ARG A 20 -5.05 -11.24 -5.30
N GLU A 21 -6.01 -11.97 -4.75
CA GLU A 21 -7.41 -11.90 -5.18
C GLU A 21 -8.05 -10.54 -4.87
N LEU A 22 -7.71 -9.96 -3.71
CA LEU A 22 -8.22 -8.65 -3.29
C LEU A 22 -7.46 -7.48 -3.91
N TYR A 23 -6.33 -7.72 -4.56
CA TYR A 23 -5.44 -6.71 -5.16
C TYR A 23 -6.19 -5.64 -5.97
N TRP A 24 -7.02 -6.08 -6.93
CA TRP A 24 -7.73 -5.19 -7.85
C TRP A 24 -8.75 -4.30 -7.15
N GLN A 25 -9.27 -4.74 -6.01
CA GLN A 25 -10.17 -3.96 -5.17
C GLN A 25 -9.41 -2.98 -4.28
N LEU A 26 -8.25 -3.37 -3.75
CA LEU A 26 -7.54 -2.60 -2.72
C LEU A 26 -6.61 -1.53 -3.26
N VAL A 27 -5.95 -1.76 -4.40
CA VAL A 27 -5.06 -0.76 -5.00
C VAL A 27 -5.78 0.57 -5.29
N PRO A 28 -6.97 0.59 -5.91
CA PRO A 28 -7.71 1.84 -6.10
C PRO A 28 -8.11 2.53 -4.80
N ARG A 29 -8.27 1.80 -3.69
CA ARG A 29 -8.63 2.38 -2.38
C ARG A 29 -7.52 3.25 -1.81
N LEU A 30 -6.26 2.92 -2.07
CA LEU A 30 -5.11 3.77 -1.68
C LEU A 30 -5.28 5.19 -2.24
N PHE A 31 -5.56 5.30 -3.54
CA PHE A 31 -5.82 6.59 -4.18
C PHE A 31 -7.11 7.23 -3.68
N ALA A 32 -8.20 6.46 -3.54
CA ALA A 32 -9.48 7.00 -3.10
C ALA A 32 -9.38 7.68 -1.71
N ALA A 33 -8.68 7.05 -0.76
CA ALA A 33 -8.47 7.62 0.57
C ALA A 33 -7.59 8.87 0.54
N ALA A 34 -6.47 8.83 -0.19
CA ALA A 34 -5.59 10.00 -0.34
C ALA A 34 -6.31 11.16 -1.03
N ARG A 35 -7.08 10.88 -2.09
CA ARG A 35 -7.90 11.87 -2.79
C ARG A 35 -8.92 12.49 -1.84
N ALA A 36 -9.66 11.69 -1.08
CA ALA A 36 -10.67 12.21 -0.16
C ALA A 36 -10.07 13.20 0.84
N GLU A 37 -8.91 12.89 1.42
CA GLU A 37 -8.23 13.78 2.35
C GLU A 37 -7.68 15.04 1.67
N LEU A 38 -7.15 14.94 0.44
CA LEU A 38 -6.74 16.12 -0.32
C LEU A 38 -7.92 17.07 -0.57
N LEU A 39 -9.05 16.54 -1.06
CA LEU A 39 -10.22 17.36 -1.39
C LEU A 39 -10.84 17.98 -0.13
N ARG A 40 -10.85 17.25 0.98
CA ARG A 40 -11.26 17.78 2.28
C ARG A 40 -10.34 18.92 2.75
N ALA A 41 -9.03 18.75 2.62
CA ALA A 41 -8.06 19.78 3.01
C ALA A 41 -8.20 21.03 2.12
N GLU A 42 -8.43 20.84 0.82
CA GLU A 42 -8.70 21.92 -0.12
C GLU A 42 -9.94 22.74 0.30
N GLU A 43 -11.04 22.05 0.62
CA GLU A 43 -12.29 22.68 1.07
C GLU A 43 -12.11 23.47 2.37
N ILE A 44 -11.42 22.90 3.36
CA ILE A 44 -11.17 23.55 4.66
C ILE A 44 -10.32 24.82 4.50
N LEU A 45 -9.33 24.78 3.61
CA LEU A 45 -8.39 25.88 3.40
C LEU A 45 -8.90 26.91 2.39
N GLU A 46 -10.04 26.65 1.74
CA GLU A 46 -10.53 27.42 0.59
C GLU A 46 -9.43 27.62 -0.47
N ALA A 47 -8.52 26.65 -0.58
CA ALA A 47 -7.48 26.66 -1.58
C ALA A 47 -8.09 26.17 -2.90
N GLN A 48 -7.71 26.74 -4.04
CA GLN A 48 -8.07 26.18 -5.35
C GLN A 48 -6.79 25.65 -5.96
N VAL A 49 -6.48 24.38 -5.70
CA VAL A 49 -5.22 23.78 -6.15
C VAL A 49 -5.48 22.93 -7.40
N VAL A 50 -4.75 23.23 -8.49
CA VAL A 50 -4.92 22.56 -9.79
C VAL A 50 -4.90 21.03 -9.68
N ILE A 51 -4.01 20.48 -8.84
CA ILE A 51 -3.89 19.03 -8.65
C ILE A 51 -5.16 18.39 -8.05
N ALA A 52 -5.98 19.14 -7.31
CA ALA A 52 -7.25 18.62 -6.78
C ALA A 52 -8.32 18.52 -7.87
N GLU A 53 -8.34 19.42 -8.84
CA GLU A 53 -9.21 19.31 -10.03
C GLU A 53 -8.85 18.07 -10.85
N GLU A 54 -7.55 17.86 -11.11
CA GLU A 54 -7.06 16.67 -11.80
C GLU A 54 -7.38 15.39 -11.02
N ALA A 55 -7.19 15.40 -9.69
CA ALA A 55 -7.53 14.26 -8.84
C ALA A 55 -9.04 13.92 -8.85
N ARG A 56 -9.92 14.93 -8.93
CA ARG A 56 -11.38 14.73 -9.08
C ARG A 56 -11.72 14.06 -10.40
N ALA A 57 -11.05 14.44 -11.49
CA ALA A 57 -11.34 13.95 -12.84
C ALA A 57 -10.93 12.48 -13.06
N ILE A 58 -10.11 11.90 -12.18
CA ILE A 58 -9.66 10.51 -12.30
C ILE A 58 -10.77 9.54 -11.88
N GLU A 59 -11.31 8.81 -12.86
CA GLU A 59 -12.34 7.78 -12.64
C GLU A 59 -11.75 6.38 -12.40
N SER A 60 -10.56 6.12 -12.95
CA SER A 60 -9.86 4.83 -12.82
C SER A 60 -8.36 5.02 -12.67
N VAL A 61 -7.73 4.12 -11.91
CA VAL A 61 -6.30 4.18 -11.60
C VAL A 61 -5.57 3.07 -12.34
N ASP A 62 -4.47 3.39 -13.03
CA ASP A 62 -3.53 2.35 -13.44
C ASP A 62 -2.92 1.72 -12.19
N HIS A 63 -3.37 0.50 -11.87
CA HIS A 63 -2.90 -0.29 -10.73
C HIS A 63 -1.37 -0.38 -10.62
N ARG A 64 -0.63 -0.28 -11.72
CA ARG A 64 0.84 -0.36 -11.72
C ARG A 64 1.50 0.76 -10.92
N VAL A 65 0.90 1.95 -10.90
CA VAL A 65 1.42 3.14 -10.20
C VAL A 65 1.50 2.90 -8.68
N LEU A 66 0.52 2.19 -8.13
CA LEU A 66 0.40 1.94 -6.70
C LEU A 66 0.68 0.49 -6.31
N GLN A 67 1.18 -0.32 -7.25
CA GLN A 67 1.46 -1.74 -7.03
C GLN A 67 2.48 -1.94 -5.90
N ASP A 68 3.61 -1.22 -5.94
CA ASP A 68 4.65 -1.36 -4.93
C ASP A 68 4.18 -0.93 -3.53
N ALA A 69 3.32 0.09 -3.46
CA ALA A 69 2.72 0.52 -2.20
C ALA A 69 1.85 -0.59 -1.59
N HIS A 70 0.99 -1.20 -2.40
CA HIS A 70 0.20 -2.36 -1.98
C HIS A 70 1.10 -3.53 -1.56
N ASP A 71 2.10 -3.88 -2.37
CA ASP A 71 2.96 -5.04 -2.11
C ASP A 71 3.78 -4.86 -0.81
N ILE A 72 4.23 -3.64 -0.50
CA ILE A 72 4.88 -3.31 0.78
C ILE A 72 3.92 -3.50 1.95
N MET A 73 2.68 -2.98 1.85
CA MET A 73 1.66 -3.15 2.90
C MET A 73 1.32 -4.64 3.09
N ALA A 74 1.18 -5.38 1.99
CA ALA A 74 0.90 -6.82 2.02
C ALA A 74 2.02 -7.59 2.72
N ALA A 75 3.29 -7.27 2.42
CA ALA A 75 4.45 -7.88 3.09
C ALA A 75 4.47 -7.57 4.59
N ALA A 76 4.20 -6.31 4.98
CA ALA A 76 4.15 -5.91 6.38
C ALA A 76 3.06 -6.65 7.17
N PHE A 77 1.89 -6.84 6.57
CA PHE A 77 0.84 -7.64 7.20
C PHE A 77 1.27 -9.09 7.41
N ARG A 78 1.80 -9.75 6.38
CA ARG A 78 2.26 -11.15 6.49
C ARG A 78 3.32 -11.29 7.58
N HIS A 79 4.31 -10.41 7.62
CA HIS A 79 5.36 -10.45 8.65
C HIS A 79 4.80 -10.33 10.09
N GLY A 80 3.73 -9.55 10.29
CA GLY A 80 3.16 -9.33 11.62
C GLY A 80 2.01 -10.27 12.02
N HIS A 81 1.36 -10.94 11.07
CA HIS A 81 0.08 -11.64 11.27
C HIS A 81 0.03 -13.04 10.68
N ASP A 82 1.11 -13.52 10.06
CA ASP A 82 1.20 -14.91 9.63
C ASP A 82 1.15 -15.86 10.83
N ASP A 83 0.21 -16.80 10.80
CA ASP A 83 0.05 -17.85 11.82
C ASP A 83 0.83 -19.13 11.45
N GLY A 84 1.71 -19.06 10.45
CA GLY A 84 2.49 -20.18 9.93
C GLY A 84 1.69 -21.13 9.05
N GLY A 85 0.49 -20.74 8.61
CA GLY A 85 -0.37 -21.60 7.82
C GLY A 85 -1.00 -22.72 8.63
N GLN A 86 -1.25 -22.51 9.92
CA GLN A 86 -1.83 -23.54 10.79
C GLN A 86 -3.36 -23.51 10.76
N LEU A 87 -4.01 -24.66 10.52
CA LEU A 87 -5.46 -24.78 10.68
C LEU A 87 -5.84 -24.74 12.16
N ARG A 88 -6.92 -24.02 12.47
CA ARG A 88 -7.56 -24.05 13.79
C ARG A 88 -8.39 -25.31 13.96
N LEU A 89 -8.75 -25.63 15.20
CA LEU A 89 -9.57 -26.80 15.52
C LEU A 89 -10.92 -26.71 14.78
N LEU A 90 -11.25 -27.76 14.00
CA LEU A 90 -12.46 -27.86 13.16
C LEU A 90 -12.51 -26.87 11.97
N GLU A 91 -11.41 -26.18 11.66
CA GLU A 91 -11.32 -25.28 10.52
C GLU A 91 -10.99 -26.05 9.23
N THR A 92 -11.70 -25.74 8.15
CA THR A 92 -11.33 -26.21 6.81
C THR A 92 -10.37 -25.26 6.11
N GLU A 93 -9.73 -25.71 5.04
CA GLU A 93 -8.91 -24.87 4.17
C GLU A 93 -9.68 -23.64 3.63
N ALA A 94 -10.97 -23.81 3.33
CA ALA A 94 -11.82 -22.72 2.86
C ALA A 94 -12.08 -21.69 3.98
N ASP A 95 -12.37 -22.16 5.19
CA ASP A 95 -12.59 -21.30 6.36
C ASP A 95 -11.34 -20.47 6.68
N ARG A 96 -10.15 -21.07 6.57
CA ARG A 96 -8.88 -20.36 6.75
C ARG A 96 -8.67 -19.29 5.68
N GLY A 97 -8.98 -19.60 4.42
CA GLY A 97 -8.94 -18.62 3.32
C GLY A 97 -9.83 -17.41 3.59
N GLU A 98 -11.08 -17.63 4.01
CA GLU A 98 -12.00 -16.54 4.39
C GLU A 98 -11.49 -15.74 5.59
N ARG A 99 -10.93 -16.42 6.60
CA ARG A 99 -10.33 -15.76 7.76
C ARG A 99 -9.17 -14.85 7.36
N TYR A 100 -8.28 -15.30 6.47
CA TYR A 100 -7.19 -14.47 5.95
C TYR A 100 -7.70 -13.29 5.14
N ARG A 101 -8.70 -13.48 4.27
CA ARG A 101 -9.33 -12.38 3.51
C ARG A 101 -9.90 -11.34 4.47
N ALA A 102 -10.67 -11.76 5.48
CA ALA A 102 -11.26 -10.87 6.47
C ALA A 102 -10.20 -10.11 7.28
N ALA A 103 -9.19 -10.81 7.80
CA ALA A 103 -8.11 -10.21 8.58
C ALA A 103 -7.28 -9.21 7.76
N TRP A 104 -6.98 -9.55 6.50
CA TRP A 104 -6.27 -8.66 5.58
C TRP A 104 -7.07 -7.40 5.29
N LEU A 105 -8.38 -7.53 4.99
CA LEU A 105 -9.25 -6.38 4.73
C LEU A 105 -9.36 -5.46 5.95
N GLU A 106 -9.60 -6.02 7.13
CA GLU A 106 -9.70 -5.26 8.38
C GLU A 106 -8.42 -4.49 8.67
N TRP A 107 -7.26 -5.17 8.55
CA TRP A 107 -5.97 -4.53 8.75
C TRP A 107 -5.72 -3.45 7.69
N PHE A 108 -5.98 -3.75 6.42
CA PHE A 108 -5.74 -2.82 5.31
C PHE A 108 -6.54 -1.53 5.48
N GLU A 109 -7.84 -1.62 5.81
CA GLU A 109 -8.69 -0.44 6.02
C GLU A 109 -8.26 0.38 7.24
N THR A 110 -7.90 -0.30 8.34
CA THR A 110 -7.38 0.36 9.55
C THR A 110 -6.09 1.11 9.23
N GLU A 111 -5.19 0.45 8.52
CA GLU A 111 -3.88 0.99 8.17
C GLU A 111 -4.00 2.12 7.14
N LEU A 112 -4.89 1.99 6.17
CA LEU A 112 -5.22 3.04 5.21
C LEU A 112 -5.78 4.28 5.93
N GLY A 113 -6.65 4.09 6.92
CA GLY A 113 -7.16 5.18 7.75
C GLY A 113 -6.08 5.88 8.58
N ALA A 114 -5.01 5.17 8.97
CA ALA A 114 -3.85 5.77 9.63
C ALA A 114 -2.95 6.51 8.62
N LEU A 115 -2.71 5.91 7.45
CA LEU A 115 -1.90 6.50 6.37
C LEU A 115 -2.53 7.78 5.81
N ALA A 116 -3.86 7.81 5.65
CA ALA A 116 -4.59 8.96 5.14
C ALA A 116 -4.40 10.22 6.03
N LYS A 117 -4.08 10.05 7.31
CA LYS A 117 -3.77 11.15 8.23
C LYS A 117 -2.35 11.71 8.07
N LEU A 118 -1.50 11.06 7.27
CA LEU A 118 -0.13 11.49 7.01
C LEU A 118 -0.10 12.37 5.75
N PRO A 119 0.25 13.67 5.86
CA PRO A 119 0.30 14.55 4.68
C PRO A 119 1.26 14.05 3.60
N ARG A 120 2.36 13.40 4.00
CA ARG A 120 3.32 12.78 3.06
C ARG A 120 2.66 11.66 2.24
N PHE A 121 1.85 10.80 2.88
CA PHE A 121 1.12 9.75 2.16
C PHE A 121 0.13 10.35 1.17
N VAL A 122 -0.72 11.28 1.64
CA VAL A 122 -1.74 11.93 0.80
C VAL A 122 -1.11 12.57 -0.43
N ARG A 123 -0.08 13.40 -0.22
CA ARG A 123 0.61 14.11 -1.29
C ARG A 123 1.27 13.14 -2.28
N SER A 124 2.08 12.21 -1.80
CA SER A 124 2.83 11.29 -2.67
C SER A 124 1.90 10.36 -3.44
N THR A 125 0.83 9.85 -2.81
CA THR A 125 -0.15 8.99 -3.49
C THR A 125 -0.92 9.76 -4.58
N VAL A 126 -1.40 10.97 -4.29
CA VAL A 126 -2.12 11.76 -5.31
C VAL A 126 -1.17 12.15 -6.45
N GLN A 127 0.03 12.64 -6.14
CA GLN A 127 1.01 13.03 -7.17
C GLN A 127 1.44 11.85 -8.04
N ALA A 128 1.65 10.66 -7.46
CA ALA A 128 1.99 9.46 -8.21
C ALA A 128 0.93 9.12 -9.26
N VAL A 129 -0.35 9.20 -8.89
CA VAL A 129 -1.47 8.88 -9.79
C VAL A 129 -1.75 9.99 -10.80
N VAL A 130 -1.85 11.24 -10.35
CA VAL A 130 -2.18 12.39 -11.22
C VAL A 130 -1.08 12.63 -12.25
N LEU A 131 0.18 12.50 -11.83
CA LEU A 131 1.35 12.73 -12.68
C LEU A 131 1.95 11.41 -13.20
N ALA A 132 1.14 10.36 -13.31
CA ALA A 132 1.60 9.04 -13.76
C ALA A 132 2.36 9.13 -15.09
N ASN A 133 3.41 8.31 -15.24
CA ASN A 133 4.30 8.32 -16.41
C ASN A 133 5.09 9.63 -16.63
N THR A 134 5.27 10.43 -15.58
CA THR A 134 6.17 11.59 -15.58
C THR A 134 7.28 11.42 -14.53
N GLU A 135 8.35 12.19 -14.65
CA GLU A 135 9.43 12.21 -13.65
C GLU A 135 8.93 12.59 -12.25
N LEU A 136 7.94 13.49 -12.16
CA LEU A 136 7.32 13.89 -10.90
C LEU A 136 6.45 12.77 -10.32
N GLY A 137 5.73 12.05 -11.17
CA GLY A 137 4.97 10.86 -10.76
C GLY A 137 5.89 9.77 -10.21
N TYR A 138 6.97 9.44 -10.92
CA TYR A 138 7.96 8.47 -10.44
C TYR A 138 8.70 8.91 -9.17
N ALA A 139 8.94 10.22 -9.01
CA ALA A 139 9.47 10.77 -7.76
C ALA A 139 8.46 10.57 -6.60
N ALA A 140 7.18 10.83 -6.84
CA ALA A 140 6.13 10.64 -5.85
C ALA A 140 5.91 9.16 -5.48
N GLU A 141 5.98 8.24 -6.45
CA GLU A 141 5.96 6.79 -6.21
C GLU A 141 7.13 6.36 -5.32
N ARG A 142 8.34 6.90 -5.57
CA ARG A 142 9.51 6.65 -4.71
C ARG A 142 9.30 7.20 -3.31
N ASP A 143 8.82 8.43 -3.17
CA ASP A 143 8.54 9.04 -1.86
C ASP A 143 7.51 8.24 -1.05
N LEU A 144 6.50 7.69 -1.72
CA LEU A 144 5.50 6.81 -1.12
C LEU A 144 6.14 5.48 -0.68
N GLY A 145 6.93 4.84 -1.55
CA GLY A 145 7.65 3.61 -1.22
C GLY A 145 8.61 3.79 -0.03
N GLU A 146 9.34 4.91 0.02
CA GLU A 146 10.22 5.26 1.14
C GLU A 146 9.45 5.43 2.45
N LEU A 147 8.30 6.11 2.40
CA LEU A 147 7.44 6.30 3.56
C LEU A 147 7.00 4.94 4.13
N LEU A 148 6.51 4.04 3.28
CA LEU A 148 6.00 2.74 3.70
C LEU A 148 7.12 1.81 4.20
N VAL A 149 8.26 1.77 3.49
CA VAL A 149 9.45 1.02 3.93
C VAL A 149 9.94 1.50 5.30
N SER A 150 9.92 2.81 5.54
CA SER A 150 10.30 3.37 6.85
C SER A 150 9.26 3.07 7.92
N ARG A 151 7.97 3.21 7.61
CA ARG A 151 6.87 3.03 8.56
C ARG A 151 6.76 1.60 9.07
N TYR A 152 6.93 0.62 8.20
CA TYR A 152 6.87 -0.80 8.55
C TYR A 152 8.24 -1.40 8.87
N GLU A 153 9.28 -0.56 8.95
CA GLU A 153 10.62 -0.99 9.33
C GLU A 153 11.21 -2.11 8.46
N LEU A 154 10.85 -2.16 7.17
CA LEU A 154 11.22 -3.22 6.21
C LEU A 154 12.73 -3.47 6.13
N ARG A 155 13.56 -2.50 6.54
CA ARG A 155 15.02 -2.62 6.56
C ARG A 155 15.51 -3.65 7.59
N HIS A 156 14.72 -3.97 8.61
CA HIS A 156 15.13 -4.89 9.67
C HIS A 156 14.78 -6.34 9.37
N TRP A 157 13.76 -6.59 8.55
CA TRP A 157 13.23 -7.93 8.31
C TRP A 157 13.08 -8.29 6.82
N GLY A 158 12.96 -7.30 5.93
CA GLY A 158 12.88 -7.52 4.47
C GLY A 158 14.21 -7.93 3.85
N PHE A 159 14.16 -8.48 2.63
CA PHE A 159 15.38 -8.78 1.88
C PHE A 159 16.23 -7.52 1.65
N ALA A 160 17.54 -7.67 1.85
CA ALA A 160 18.50 -6.59 1.65
C ALA A 160 18.49 -6.03 0.22
N ASP A 161 18.15 -6.85 -0.79
CA ASP A 161 18.03 -6.45 -2.20
C ASP A 161 16.58 -6.18 -2.65
N GLY A 162 15.61 -6.24 -1.73
CA GLY A 162 14.18 -5.99 -2.01
C GLY A 162 13.78 -4.51 -1.90
N TYR A 163 12.53 -4.27 -1.45
CA TYR A 163 11.98 -2.92 -1.28
C TYR A 163 12.83 -2.01 -0.38
N ALA A 164 13.52 -2.58 0.62
CA ALA A 164 14.43 -1.86 1.50
C ALA A 164 15.60 -1.18 0.75
N LYS A 165 16.12 -1.80 -0.31
CA LYS A 165 17.15 -1.22 -1.19
C LYS A 165 16.55 -0.30 -2.23
N ARG A 166 15.42 -0.70 -2.84
CA ARG A 166 14.74 0.08 -3.87
C ARG A 166 14.34 1.48 -3.38
N TYR A 167 13.87 1.57 -2.13
CA TYR A 167 13.45 2.81 -1.49
C TYR A 167 14.38 3.17 -0.31
N ARG A 168 15.68 2.93 -0.48
CA ARG A 168 16.68 3.40 0.48
C ARG A 168 16.67 4.94 0.44
N GLN A 169 16.36 5.55 1.58
CA GLN A 169 16.43 7.00 1.77
C GLN A 169 17.76 7.51 1.23
N ARG A 170 17.72 8.46 0.29
CA ARG A 170 18.87 9.34 0.12
C ARG A 170 19.04 10.06 1.45
N ARG A 171 20.12 9.77 2.17
CA ARG A 171 20.60 10.72 3.17
C ARG A 171 20.85 12.00 2.39
N GLU A 172 20.10 13.06 2.72
CA GLU A 172 20.40 14.41 2.29
C GLU A 172 21.90 14.64 2.55
N ALA A 173 22.61 15.01 1.49
CA ALA A 173 23.99 15.46 1.55
C ALA A 173 24.01 16.94 1.94
#